data_AF-A0A7Y5CN20-F1
#
_entry.id   AF-A0A7Y5CN20-F1
#
_cell.length_a   1.000
_cell.length_b   1.000
_cell.length_c   1.000
_cell.angle_alpha   90.00
_cell.angle_beta   90.00
_cell.angle_gamma   90.00
#
_symmetry.space_group_name_H-M   'P 1'
#
loop_
_entity.id
_entity.type
_entity.pdbx_description
1 polymer ?
#
loop_
_entity_poly.entity_id
_entity_poly.type
_entity_poly.pdbx_seq_one_letter_code
_entity_poly.pdbx_strand_id
1 'polypeptide(L)'
;MPPDLVLVSTSPYRRELMAKMGFRFRAVAPRFEENHVHNGDPGELALALARGKAMSVAGDYPHAILIGSDQVVWCDGRVLAKAGTPERAWRELQSLRGRTHEFYMGLYLSATRSCVPTLRWITPSIAPAPSKPKARVCCCSNAWIAKTGPQSSDCRLSR
;
A
#
# COMPACT_ATOMS: atom_id res chain seq x y z
N MET A 1 9.15 28.53 8.10
CA MET A 1 9.67 27.28 7.50
C MET A 1 8.47 26.40 7.17
N PRO A 2 8.38 25.80 5.97
CA PRO A 2 7.29 24.86 5.67
C PRO A 2 7.34 23.66 6.63
N PRO A 3 6.19 23.05 6.99
CA PRO A 3 6.16 21.90 7.88
C PRO A 3 6.91 20.71 7.27
N ASP A 4 7.52 19.89 8.11
CA ASP A 4 8.19 18.67 7.68
C ASP A 4 7.19 17.70 7.03
N LEU A 5 7.57 17.06 5.94
CA LEU A 5 6.78 16.02 5.29
C LEU A 5 7.28 14.64 5.71
N VAL A 6 6.40 13.81 6.25
CA VAL A 6 6.73 12.48 6.78
C VAL A 6 5.89 11.42 6.06
N LEU A 7 6.56 10.58 5.26
CA LEU A 7 5.97 9.36 4.70
C LEU A 7 5.99 8.25 5.75
N VAL A 8 4.82 7.88 6.26
CA VAL A 8 4.66 6.82 7.24
C VAL A 8 4.49 5.47 6.52
N SER A 9 5.58 5.00 5.91
CA SER A 9 5.60 3.75 5.16
C SER A 9 6.99 3.09 5.12
N THR A 10 7.00 1.77 5.25
CA THR A 10 8.18 0.92 4.94
C THR A 10 8.30 0.57 3.45
N SER A 11 7.30 0.90 2.63
CA SER A 11 7.28 0.52 1.22
C SER A 11 8.36 1.25 0.41
N PRO A 12 9.32 0.52 -0.21
CA PRO A 12 10.35 1.14 -1.04
C PRO A 12 9.74 1.85 -2.26
N TYR A 13 8.64 1.32 -2.79
CA TYR A 13 7.96 1.89 -3.96
C TYR A 13 7.27 3.21 -3.69
N ARG A 14 6.65 3.37 -2.51
CA ARG A 14 6.02 4.65 -2.14
C ARG A 14 7.08 5.73 -1.90
N ARG A 15 8.20 5.34 -1.30
CA ARG A 15 9.37 6.21 -1.14
C ARG A 15 9.92 6.65 -2.50
N GLU A 16 10.10 5.71 -3.42
CA GLU A 16 10.57 6.01 -4.78
C GLU A 16 9.59 6.92 -5.54
N LEU A 17 8.28 6.65 -5.45
CA LEU A 17 7.24 7.48 -6.06
C LEU A 17 7.28 8.92 -5.54
N MET A 18 7.37 9.10 -4.21
CA MET A 18 7.49 10.44 -3.62
C MET A 18 8.78 11.15 -4.04
N ALA A 19 9.89 10.43 -4.11
CA ALA A 19 11.16 10.99 -4.57
C ALA A 19 11.09 11.44 -6.04
N LYS A 20 10.47 10.64 -6.91
CA LYS A 20 10.25 10.97 -8.32
C LYS A 20 9.37 12.21 -8.52
N MET A 21 8.43 12.46 -7.61
CA MET A 21 7.61 13.67 -7.60
C MET A 21 8.36 14.91 -7.06
N GLY A 22 9.62 14.78 -6.65
CA GLY A 22 10.45 15.89 -6.19
C GLY A 22 10.18 16.34 -4.75
N PHE A 23 9.44 15.55 -3.96
CA PHE A 23 9.18 15.88 -2.56
C PHE A 23 10.45 15.71 -1.71
N ARG A 24 10.69 16.67 -0.80
CA ARG A 24 11.61 16.49 0.33
C ARG A 24 10.81 15.94 1.51
N PHE A 25 11.14 14.73 1.96
CA PHE A 25 10.40 14.06 3.03
C PHE A 25 11.30 13.12 3.84
N ARG A 26 10.85 12.78 5.05
CA ARG A 26 11.40 11.69 5.86
C ARG A 26 10.51 10.46 5.73
N ALA A 27 11.08 9.28 5.51
CA ALA A 27 10.33 8.03 5.57
C ALA A 27 10.47 7.39 6.95
N VAL A 28 9.36 6.96 7.55
CA VAL A 28 9.31 6.34 8.88
C VAL A 28 8.44 5.09 8.84
N ALA A 29 8.79 4.09 9.64
CA ALA A 29 7.98 2.88 9.76
C ALA A 29 6.72 3.16 10.63
N PRO A 30 5.50 2.76 10.20
CA PRO A 30 4.32 2.84 11.05
C PRO A 30 4.44 1.88 12.24
N ARG A 31 3.85 2.26 13.37
CA ARG A 31 3.62 1.40 14.55
C ARG A 31 2.16 0.97 14.62
N PHE A 32 1.65 0.45 13.51
CA PHE A 32 0.23 0.13 13.34
C PHE A 32 0.06 -1.33 12.93
N GLU A 33 -0.74 -2.07 13.69
CA GLU A 33 -1.11 -3.45 13.38
C GLU A 33 -2.39 -3.48 12.53
N GLU A 34 -2.30 -4.07 11.34
CA GLU A 34 -3.39 -4.06 10.36
C GLU A 34 -4.52 -5.06 10.69
N ASN A 35 -4.23 -6.08 11.50
CA ASN A 35 -5.08 -7.26 11.68
C ASN A 35 -6.41 -6.98 12.42
N HIS A 36 -6.52 -5.84 13.10
CA HIS A 36 -7.70 -5.47 13.89
C HIS A 36 -8.71 -4.60 13.13
N VAL A 37 -8.41 -4.23 11.87
CA VAL A 37 -9.29 -3.40 11.05
C VAL A 37 -10.08 -4.29 10.11
N HIS A 38 -11.38 -4.41 10.38
CA HIS A 38 -12.32 -5.09 9.51
C HIS A 38 -13.33 -4.09 8.98
N ASN A 39 -13.46 -4.04 7.66
CA ASN A 39 -14.53 -3.29 7.00
C ASN A 39 -15.02 -4.10 5.80
N GLY A 40 -16.34 -4.15 5.62
CA GLY A 40 -16.97 -4.81 4.48
C GLY A 40 -16.74 -4.05 3.16
N ASP A 41 -16.50 -2.73 3.24
CA ASP A 41 -16.14 -1.92 2.08
C ASP A 41 -14.61 -1.87 1.92
N PRO A 42 -14.06 -2.31 0.77
CA PRO A 42 -12.61 -2.35 0.54
C PRO A 42 -11.98 -0.95 0.45
N GLY A 43 -12.74 0.07 0.07
CA GLY A 43 -12.29 1.47 0.05
C GLY A 43 -12.15 2.05 1.46
N GLU A 44 -13.15 1.83 2.31
CA GLU A 44 -13.10 2.19 3.72
C GLU A 44 -12.00 1.41 4.46
N LEU A 45 -11.79 0.14 4.13
CA LEU A 45 -10.67 -0.64 4.68
C LEU A 45 -9.33 0.01 4.32
N ALA A 46 -9.11 0.32 3.03
CA ALA A 46 -7.86 0.95 2.59
C ALA A 46 -7.63 2.30 3.28
N LEU A 47 -8.68 3.11 3.44
CA LEU A 47 -8.61 4.40 4.13
C LEU A 47 -8.32 4.24 5.63
N ALA A 48 -8.99 3.30 6.30
CA ALA A 48 -8.79 3.04 7.72
C ALA A 48 -7.35 2.56 8.01
N LEU A 49 -6.80 1.68 7.17
CA LEU A 49 -5.40 1.26 7.24
C LEU A 49 -4.44 2.42 7.00
N ALA A 50 -4.69 3.28 6.00
CA ALA A 50 -3.89 4.46 5.72
C ALA A 50 -3.86 5.44 6.91
N ARG A 51 -5.04 5.70 7.50
CA ARG A 51 -5.20 6.54 8.70
C ARG A 51 -4.47 5.95 9.90
N GLY A 52 -4.69 4.66 10.18
CA GLY A 52 -4.04 3.97 11.30
C GLY A 52 -2.52 4.07 11.24
N LYS A 53 -1.95 3.88 10.05
CA LYS A 53 -0.51 4.07 9.80
C LYS A 53 -0.05 5.48 10.11
N ALA A 54 -0.64 6.50 9.49
CA ALA A 54 -0.23 7.89 9.70
C ALA A 54 -0.30 8.29 11.18
N MET A 55 -1.40 7.93 11.85
CA MET A 55 -1.65 8.33 13.24
C MET A 55 -0.76 7.59 14.25
N SER A 56 -0.22 6.42 13.91
CA SER A 56 0.66 5.64 14.80
C SER A 56 1.96 6.35 15.21
N VAL A 57 2.35 7.39 14.47
CA VAL A 57 3.55 8.20 14.73
C VAL A 57 3.23 9.65 15.05
N ALA A 58 1.96 10.04 15.14
CA ALA A 58 1.59 11.46 15.21
C ALA A 58 2.16 12.19 16.43
N GLY A 59 2.30 11.51 17.57
CA GLY A 59 2.91 12.08 18.78
C GLY A 59 4.39 12.45 18.62
N ASP A 60 5.13 11.75 17.76
CA ASP A 60 6.57 11.99 17.54
C ASP A 60 6.81 13.18 16.61
N TYR A 61 5.78 13.60 15.88
CA TYR A 61 5.86 14.58 14.80
C TYR A 61 4.81 15.69 14.96
N PRO A 62 4.79 16.43 16.09
CA PRO A 62 3.72 17.36 16.43
C PRO A 62 3.61 18.57 15.47
N HIS A 63 4.58 18.80 14.59
CA HIS A 63 4.61 19.92 13.64
C HIS A 63 4.82 19.49 12.17
N ALA A 64 4.44 18.26 11.82
CA ALA A 64 4.64 17.69 10.49
C ALA A 64 3.32 17.46 9.73
N ILE A 65 3.45 17.26 8.42
CA ILE A 65 2.45 16.63 7.57
C ILE A 65 2.78 15.14 7.48
N LEU A 66 1.87 14.30 7.97
CA LEU A 66 1.99 12.85 7.93
C LEU A 66 1.24 12.31 6.73
N ILE A 67 1.91 11.46 5.95
CA ILE A 67 1.31 10.74 4.82
C ILE A 67 1.26 9.26 5.18
N GLY A 68 0.06 8.74 5.39
CA GLY A 68 -0.22 7.31 5.44
C GLY A 68 -0.85 6.85 4.12
N SER A 69 -0.54 5.64 3.68
CA SER A 69 -1.28 5.02 2.58
C SER A 69 -1.32 3.51 2.70
N ASP A 70 -2.39 2.95 2.17
CA ASP A 70 -2.62 1.52 2.06
C ASP A 70 -3.23 1.15 0.70
N GLN A 71 -3.16 -0.12 0.36
CA GLN A 71 -3.79 -0.66 -0.83
C GLN A 71 -4.39 -2.02 -0.49
N VAL A 72 -5.67 -2.17 -0.81
CA VAL A 72 -6.48 -3.38 -0.64
C VAL A 72 -6.81 -3.95 -2.02
N VAL A 73 -6.83 -5.27 -2.14
CA VAL A 73 -7.27 -5.96 -3.37
C VAL A 73 -8.59 -6.65 -3.08
N TRP A 74 -9.57 -6.42 -3.95
CA TRP A 74 -10.88 -7.04 -3.91
C TRP A 74 -11.07 -7.94 -5.12
N CYS A 75 -11.51 -9.16 -4.91
CA CYS A 75 -11.80 -10.12 -5.98
C CYS A 75 -12.93 -11.04 -5.53
N ASP A 76 -13.93 -11.27 -6.38
CA ASP A 76 -15.06 -12.17 -6.13
C ASP A 76 -15.74 -11.98 -4.76
N GLY A 77 -16.00 -10.73 -4.37
CA GLY A 77 -16.73 -10.44 -3.14
C GLY A 77 -15.91 -10.55 -1.85
N ARG A 78 -14.56 -10.64 -1.94
CA ARG A 78 -13.68 -10.69 -0.77
C ARG A 78 -12.43 -9.85 -0.91
N VAL A 79 -11.93 -9.37 0.23
CA VAL A 79 -10.59 -8.79 0.36
C VAL A 79 -9.53 -9.90 0.35
N LEU A 80 -8.48 -9.71 -0.44
CA LEU A 80 -7.31 -10.60 -0.43
C LEU A 80 -6.32 -10.12 0.64
N ALA A 81 -6.04 -10.99 1.61
CA ALA A 81 -5.05 -10.75 2.65
C ALA A 81 -3.63 -10.75 2.09
N LYS A 82 -2.64 -10.28 2.86
CA LYS A 82 -1.23 -10.48 2.54
C LYS A 82 -0.88 -11.96 2.57
N ALA A 83 -0.15 -12.42 1.56
CA ALA A 83 0.20 -13.83 1.46
C ALA A 83 1.14 -14.28 2.57
N GLY A 84 2.06 -13.40 2.99
CA GLY A 84 3.07 -13.70 4.01
C GLY A 84 4.16 -14.68 3.55
N THR A 85 3.87 -15.60 2.62
CA THR A 85 4.85 -16.54 2.04
C THR A 85 4.78 -16.59 0.51
N PRO A 86 5.86 -16.97 -0.18
CA PRO A 86 5.87 -17.14 -1.64
C PRO A 86 4.81 -18.14 -2.14
N GLU A 87 4.58 -19.24 -1.42
CA GLU A 87 3.65 -20.31 -1.79
C GLU A 87 2.19 -19.84 -1.69
N ARG A 88 1.88 -19.07 -0.63
CA ARG A 88 0.56 -18.42 -0.48
C ARG A 88 0.36 -17.38 -1.58
N ALA A 89 1.39 -16.60 -1.89
CA ALA A 89 1.33 -15.60 -2.94
C ALA A 89 1.11 -16.23 -4.32
N TRP A 90 1.81 -17.33 -4.61
CA TRP A 90 1.59 -18.08 -5.85
C TRP A 90 0.16 -18.61 -5.95
N ARG A 91 -0.37 -19.21 -4.89
CA ARG A 91 -1.76 -19.72 -4.87
C ARG A 91 -2.78 -18.61 -5.10
N GLU A 92 -2.61 -17.45 -4.46
CA GLU A 92 -3.50 -16.31 -4.69
C GLU A 92 -3.35 -15.72 -6.10
N LEU A 93 -2.13 -15.66 -6.65
CA LEU A 93 -1.95 -15.25 -8.05
C LEU A 93 -2.63 -16.21 -9.03
N GLN A 94 -2.61 -17.52 -8.75
CA GLN A 94 -3.37 -18.50 -9.54
C GLN A 94 -4.88 -18.34 -9.34
N SER A 95 -5.35 -18.00 -8.14
CA SER A 95 -6.76 -17.76 -7.85
C SER A 95 -7.33 -16.56 -8.62
N LEU A 96 -6.49 -15.55 -8.87
CA LEU A 96 -6.81 -14.37 -9.67
C LEU A 96 -6.86 -14.63 -11.19
N ARG A 97 -6.42 -15.80 -11.67
CA ARG A 97 -6.28 -16.06 -13.11
C ARG A 97 -7.65 -16.08 -13.80
N GLY A 98 -7.79 -15.30 -14.87
CA GLY A 98 -9.02 -15.16 -15.63
C GLY A 98 -10.12 -14.36 -14.91
N ARG A 99 -9.80 -13.75 -13.76
CA ARG A 99 -10.76 -12.97 -12.96
C ARG A 99 -10.44 -11.48 -13.00
N THR A 100 -11.50 -10.68 -12.89
CA THR A 100 -11.39 -9.25 -12.65
C THR A 100 -11.18 -9.02 -11.16
N HIS A 101 -10.22 -8.18 -10.83
CA HIS A 101 -9.96 -7.75 -9.47
C HIS A 101 -9.79 -6.23 -9.43
N GLU A 102 -10.11 -5.66 -8.28
CA GLU A 102 -10.15 -4.23 -8.04
C GLU A 102 -9.11 -3.85 -7.01
N PHE A 103 -8.35 -2.80 -7.30
CA PHE A 103 -7.46 -2.18 -6.33
C PHE A 103 -8.13 -1.00 -5.66
N TYR A 104 -8.11 -0.96 -4.33
CA TYR A 104 -8.54 0.19 -3.56
C TYR A 104 -7.32 0.78 -2.88
N MET A 105 -6.93 1.98 -3.30
CA MET A 105 -5.89 2.74 -2.62
C MET A 105 -6.53 3.63 -1.56
N GLY A 106 -5.94 3.68 -0.37
CA GLY A 106 -6.26 4.66 0.65
C GLY A 106 -5.07 5.59 0.82
N LEU A 107 -5.32 6.89 0.83
CA LEU A 107 -4.35 7.93 1.17
C LEU A 107 -4.92 8.72 2.35
N TYR A 108 -4.06 9.02 3.33
CA TYR A 108 -4.43 9.82 4.48
C TYR A 108 -3.35 10.85 4.75
N LEU A 109 -3.75 12.11 4.76
CA LEU A 109 -2.91 13.25 5.12
C LEU A 109 -3.37 13.81 6.47
N SER A 110 -2.43 13.99 7.39
CA SER A 110 -2.70 14.63 8.67
C SER A 110 -1.68 15.74 8.89
N ALA A 111 -2.15 16.98 9.06
CA ALA A 111 -1.31 18.04 9.59
C ALA A 111 -1.50 18.06 11.10
N THR A 112 -0.43 17.84 11.85
CA THR A 112 -0.53 17.76 13.32
C THR A 112 -0.78 19.12 13.99
N ARG A 113 -0.60 20.23 13.25
CA ARG A 113 -0.86 21.61 13.70
C ARG A 113 -2.17 22.22 13.25
N SER A 114 -2.87 21.58 12.32
CA SER A 114 -4.10 22.13 11.75
C SER A 114 -4.97 20.96 11.35
N CYS A 115 -6.26 20.99 11.70
CA CYS A 115 -7.23 19.98 11.28
C CYS A 115 -7.43 20.11 9.76
N VAL A 116 -6.44 19.66 8.98
CA VAL A 116 -6.45 19.73 7.52
C VAL A 116 -7.32 18.57 7.04
N PRO A 117 -8.23 18.82 6.08
CA PRO A 117 -9.21 17.83 5.65
C PRO A 117 -8.55 16.54 5.16
N THR A 118 -9.18 15.43 5.51
CA THR A 118 -8.91 14.10 4.98
C THR A 118 -9.06 14.12 3.46
N LEU A 119 -7.96 14.13 2.70
CA LEU A 119 -8.02 13.82 1.28
C LEU A 119 -8.20 12.31 1.13
N ARG A 120 -9.44 11.88 0.88
CA ARG A 120 -9.78 10.51 0.55
C ARG A 120 -9.67 10.34 -0.96
N TRP A 121 -8.72 9.52 -1.39
CA TRP A 121 -8.59 9.15 -2.79
C TRP A 121 -8.77 7.64 -2.92
N ILE A 122 -9.78 7.21 -3.67
CA ILE A 122 -10.02 5.79 -4.01
C ILE A 122 -10.03 5.69 -5.52
N THR A 123 -9.15 4.87 -6.08
CA THR A 123 -9.15 4.54 -7.51
C THR A 123 -9.34 3.06 -7.67
N PRO A 124 -10.56 2.58 -8.02
CA PRO A 124 -10.73 1.22 -8.52
C PRO A 124 -9.93 1.11 -9.82
N SER A 125 -8.97 0.21 -9.84
CA SER A 125 -8.29 -0.20 -11.09
C SER A 125 -8.65 -1.65 -11.35
N ILE A 126 -9.17 -1.91 -12.54
CA ILE A 126 -9.43 -3.25 -13.05
C ILE A 126 -8.16 -3.73 -13.77
N ALA A 127 -7.63 -4.88 -13.39
CA ALA A 127 -6.55 -5.52 -14.13
C ALA A 127 -6.98 -6.92 -14.59
N PRO A 128 -6.87 -7.25 -15.89
CA PRO A 128 -7.02 -8.62 -16.35
C PRO A 128 -5.83 -9.45 -15.90
N ALA A 129 -6.06 -10.72 -15.59
CA ALA A 129 -4.99 -11.63 -15.21
C ALA A 129 -3.93 -11.78 -16.33
N PRO A 130 -2.63 -11.81 -16.00
CA PRO A 130 -1.60 -12.06 -17.00
C PRO A 130 -1.71 -13.49 -17.57
N SER A 131 -1.56 -13.63 -18.89
CA SER A 131 -1.69 -14.92 -19.62
C SER A 131 -0.54 -15.90 -19.37
N LYS A 132 0.60 -15.44 -18.83
CA LYS A 132 1.76 -16.24 -18.43
C LYS A 132 2.28 -15.77 -17.07
N PRO A 133 2.70 -16.66 -16.15
CA PRO A 133 3.30 -16.26 -14.89
C PRO A 133 4.72 -15.71 -15.13
N LYS A 134 4.84 -14.44 -15.51
CA LYS A 134 6.10 -13.67 -15.40
C LYS A 134 6.11 -12.83 -14.11
N ALA A 135 5.49 -13.35 -13.05
CA ALA A 135 5.36 -12.65 -11.78
C ALA A 135 6.55 -12.96 -10.88
N ARG A 136 7.43 -11.98 -10.68
CA ARG A 136 8.26 -11.97 -9.46
C ARG A 136 7.34 -11.61 -8.30
N VAL A 137 7.15 -12.57 -7.40
CA VAL A 137 6.38 -12.40 -6.17
C VAL A 137 7.16 -11.48 -5.24
N CYS A 138 6.62 -10.29 -4.94
CA CYS A 138 7.18 -9.40 -3.92
C CYS A 138 6.39 -9.58 -2.63
N CYS A 139 6.98 -10.25 -1.64
CA CYS A 139 6.34 -10.52 -0.34
C CYS A 139 6.27 -9.30 0.60
N CYS A 140 6.97 -8.20 0.29
CA CYS A 140 7.28 -7.16 1.29
C CYS A 140 6.38 -5.92 1.26
N SER A 141 5.39 -5.83 0.37
CA SER A 141 4.46 -4.69 0.36
C SER A 141 3.11 -5.12 -0.17
N ASN A 142 2.04 -4.40 0.16
CA ASN A 142 0.67 -4.59 -0.34
C ASN A 142 0.55 -4.52 -1.89
N ALA A 143 1.66 -4.46 -2.63
CA ALA A 143 1.72 -4.52 -4.08
C ALA A 143 1.63 -5.99 -4.54
N TRP A 144 0.41 -6.48 -4.65
CA TRP A 144 0.03 -7.81 -5.10
C TRP A 144 0.09 -8.05 -6.62
N ILE A 145 0.94 -7.31 -7.36
CA ILE A 145 1.14 -7.53 -8.80
C ILE A 145 2.61 -7.58 -9.15
N ALA A 146 2.94 -8.58 -9.97
CA ALA A 146 4.08 -8.63 -10.87
C ALA A 146 4.43 -7.25 -11.44
N LYS A 147 5.43 -6.56 -10.89
CA LYS A 147 5.93 -5.32 -11.49
C LYS A 147 6.78 -5.69 -12.70
N THR A 148 6.21 -5.63 -13.89
CA THR A 148 6.99 -5.66 -15.14
C THR A 148 7.73 -4.34 -15.29
N GLY A 149 9.02 -4.34 -14.97
CA GLY A 149 9.93 -3.20 -15.16
C GLY A 149 11.40 -3.65 -15.05
N PRO A 150 12.33 -3.01 -15.78
CA PRO A 150 13.71 -3.50 -15.97
C PRO A 150 14.64 -3.39 -14.74
N GLN A 151 14.16 -2.89 -13.60
CA GLN A 151 14.98 -2.74 -12.39
C GLN A 151 14.31 -3.42 -11.18
N SER A 152 14.46 -4.74 -11.11
CA SER A 152 14.26 -5.52 -9.89
C SER A 152 15.44 -6.48 -9.74
N SER A 153 16.54 -6.03 -9.14
CA SER A 153 17.56 -6.87 -8.52
C SER A 153 17.23 -6.84 -7.02
N ASP A 154 16.61 -7.83 -6.39
CA ASP A 154 17.01 -9.22 -6.24
C ASP A 154 15.77 -10.00 -5.75
N CYS A 155 15.42 -11.07 -6.44
CA CYS A 155 14.66 -12.18 -5.89
C CYS A 155 14.75 -13.30 -6.94
N ARG A 156 15.83 -14.08 -6.89
CA ARG A 156 15.96 -15.29 -7.70
C ARG A 156 15.22 -16.40 -6.95
N LEU A 157 14.13 -16.88 -7.54
CA LEU A 157 13.63 -18.21 -7.25
C LEU A 157 14.71 -19.18 -7.75
N SER A 158 15.41 -19.84 -6.82
CA SER A 158 16.17 -21.05 -7.15
C SER A 158 15.19 -22.08 -7.72
N ARG A 159 15.63 -22.72 -8.80
CA ARG A 159 14.87 -23.64 -9.66
C ARG A 159 14.18 -24.77 -8.90
#